data_AF-A0A221MII7-F1
#
_entry.id   AF-A0A221MII7-F1
#
_cell.length_a   1.000
_cell.length_b   1.000
_cell.length_c   1.000
_cell.angle_alpha   90.00
_cell.angle_beta   90.00
_cell.angle_gamma   90.00
#
_symmetry.space_group_name_H-M   'P 1'
#
loop_
_entity.id
_entity.type
_entity.pdbx_description
1 polymer ?
#
loop_
_entity_poly.entity_id
_entity_poly.type
_entity_poly.pdbx_seq_one_letter_code
_entity_poly.pdbx_strand_id
1 'polypeptide(L)'
;MIIIAFFGAVVFLYNKVNNHYVDLGEDASPPMKLHPIVEKKKDKLLEKTASIGIDVVITEKWRSNERQNKLYAQGRTENGNIVTHAEGGESYHNYGLAIDYAIRNENDTIIWNISYDGNNNGEKDWFEVAEIAKDLGFEWGGDWRNFKDYPHLQMDFGLSISQLQSGLRPTNEDKKEE
;
A
#
# COMPACT_ATOMS: atom_id res chain seq x y z
N MET A 1 2.77 27.70 -2.37
CA MET A 1 2.48 26.82 -1.22
C MET A 1 1.12 27.07 -0.59
N ILE A 2 0.65 28.32 -0.43
CA ILE A 2 -0.68 28.62 0.15
C ILE A 2 -1.85 28.03 -0.69
N ILE A 3 -1.76 28.05 -2.02
CA ILE A 3 -2.83 27.56 -2.92
C ILE A 3 -3.00 26.02 -2.85
N ILE A 4 -1.89 25.27 -2.73
CA ILE A 4 -1.92 23.79 -2.64
C ILE A 4 -2.48 23.35 -1.29
N ALA A 5 -2.08 24.01 -0.20
CA ALA A 5 -2.62 23.75 1.13
C ALA A 5 -4.13 24.05 1.23
N PHE A 6 -4.59 25.11 0.56
CA PHE A 6 -6.01 25.44 0.47
C PHE A 6 -6.80 24.37 -0.31
N PHE A 7 -6.28 23.90 -1.44
CA PHE A 7 -6.93 22.84 -2.23
C PHE A 7 -7.04 21.52 -1.46
N GLY A 8 -5.96 21.10 -0.77
CA GLY A 8 -5.99 19.91 0.09
C GLY A 8 -7.01 20.01 1.23
N ALA A 9 -7.11 21.18 1.89
CA ALA A 9 -8.09 21.42 2.94
C ALA A 9 -9.54 21.39 2.43
N VAL A 10 -9.80 21.94 1.25
CA VAL A 10 -11.12 21.93 0.61
C VAL A 10 -11.53 20.50 0.21
N VAL A 11 -10.62 19.71 -0.39
CA VAL A 11 -10.88 18.30 -0.73
C VAL A 11 -11.14 17.47 0.52
N PHE A 12 -10.37 17.67 1.59
CA PHE A 12 -10.60 16.99 2.86
C PHE A 12 -11.96 17.34 3.48
N LEU A 13 -12.31 18.64 3.54
CA LEU A 13 -13.60 19.09 4.06
C LEU A 13 -14.76 18.57 3.20
N TYR A 14 -14.63 18.60 1.88
CA TYR A 14 -15.60 18.01 0.96
C TYR A 14 -15.79 16.52 1.24
N ASN A 15 -14.70 15.75 1.35
CA ASN A 15 -14.78 14.32 1.63
C ASN A 15 -15.38 14.02 3.01
N LYS A 16 -15.08 14.86 4.01
CA LYS A 16 -15.65 14.75 5.36
C LYS A 16 -17.15 15.06 5.37
N VAL A 17 -17.59 16.09 4.65
CA VAL A 17 -19.01 16.46 4.53
C VAL A 17 -19.81 15.39 3.79
N ASN A 18 -19.19 14.69 2.84
CA ASN A 18 -19.83 13.63 2.06
C ASN A 18 -19.71 12.23 2.69
N ASN A 19 -19.41 12.12 3.99
CA ASN A 19 -19.32 10.86 4.74
C ASN A 19 -18.34 9.82 4.16
N HIS A 20 -17.26 10.24 3.50
CA HIS A 20 -16.27 9.29 2.96
C HIS A 20 -15.32 8.71 4.02
N TYR A 21 -15.29 9.32 5.21
CA TYR A 21 -14.48 8.89 6.33
C TYR A 21 -15.35 8.65 7.56
N VAL A 22 -14.92 7.69 8.38
CA VAL A 22 -15.42 7.52 9.74
C VAL A 22 -14.35 8.04 10.69
N ASP A 23 -14.77 8.88 11.63
CA ASP A 23 -13.92 9.36 12.72
C ASP A 23 -14.21 8.50 13.95
N LEU A 24 -13.25 7.64 14.31
CA LEU A 24 -13.35 6.74 15.45
C LEU A 24 -12.74 7.35 16.73
N GLY A 25 -12.17 8.56 16.64
CA GLY A 25 -11.45 9.23 17.73
C GLY A 25 -10.06 8.64 18.02
N GLU A 26 -9.30 9.31 18.89
CA GLU A 26 -7.90 8.95 19.19
C GLU A 26 -7.75 7.58 19.86
N ASP A 27 -8.80 7.09 20.54
CA ASP A 27 -8.83 5.77 21.19
C ASP A 27 -9.22 4.63 20.22
N ALA A 28 -9.30 4.92 18.91
CA ALA A 28 -9.64 3.94 17.91
C ALA A 28 -8.65 2.78 17.89
N SER A 29 -9.17 1.57 18.10
CA SER A 29 -8.36 0.37 17.94
C SER A 29 -7.82 0.27 16.49
N PRO A 30 -6.54 -0.11 16.31
CA PRO A 30 -6.01 -0.32 14.98
C PRO A 30 -6.77 -1.47 14.29
N PRO A 31 -6.94 -1.41 12.96
CA PRO A 31 -7.52 -2.53 12.22
C PRO A 31 -6.61 -3.76 12.36
N MET A 32 -7.16 -4.95 12.10
CA MET A 32 -6.44 -6.23 12.18
C MET A 32 -6.46 -7.03 10.87
N LYS A 33 -6.84 -6.38 9.77
CA LYS A 33 -6.98 -6.97 8.43
C LYS A 33 -6.93 -5.87 7.38
N LEU A 34 -6.86 -6.26 6.11
CA LEU A 34 -6.98 -5.30 5.01
C LEU A 34 -8.35 -4.62 5.02
N HIS A 35 -8.34 -3.37 4.58
CA HIS A 35 -9.56 -2.67 4.25
C HIS A 35 -10.28 -3.37 3.08
N PRO A 36 -11.62 -3.51 3.08
CA PRO A 36 -12.35 -4.27 2.07
C PRO A 36 -12.07 -3.85 0.63
N ILE A 37 -11.93 -2.55 0.38
CA ILE A 37 -11.57 -2.01 -0.95
C ILE A 37 -10.17 -2.50 -1.35
N VAL A 38 -9.20 -2.44 -0.43
CA VAL A 38 -7.82 -2.87 -0.69
C VAL A 38 -7.77 -4.37 -0.95
N GLU A 39 -8.50 -5.19 -0.19
CA GLU A 39 -8.61 -6.64 -0.44
C GLU A 39 -9.19 -6.91 -1.84
N LYS A 40 -10.29 -6.24 -2.22
CA LYS A 40 -10.92 -6.38 -3.54
C LYS A 40 -10.00 -5.95 -4.67
N LYS A 41 -9.26 -4.85 -4.51
CA LYS A 41 -8.30 -4.36 -5.52
C LYS A 41 -7.08 -5.26 -5.62
N LYS A 42 -6.61 -5.81 -4.49
CA LYS A 42 -5.58 -6.85 -4.45
C LYS A 42 -6.02 -8.11 -5.20
N ASP A 43 -7.25 -8.59 -5.02
CA ASP A 43 -7.75 -9.75 -5.78
C ASP A 43 -7.80 -9.49 -7.28
N LYS A 44 -8.26 -8.29 -7.69
CA LYS A 44 -8.25 -7.87 -9.10
C LYS A 44 -6.85 -7.74 -9.68
N LEU A 45 -5.86 -7.31 -8.87
CA LEU A 45 -4.47 -7.26 -9.28
C LEU A 45 -3.99 -8.66 -9.64
N LEU A 46 -4.18 -9.63 -8.74
CA LEU A 46 -3.80 -11.03 -8.96
C LEU A 46 -4.45 -11.63 -10.21
N GLU A 47 -5.74 -11.36 -10.42
CA GLU A 47 -6.47 -11.79 -11.61
C GLU A 47 -5.86 -11.21 -12.90
N LYS A 48 -5.62 -9.90 -12.92
CA LYS A 48 -5.08 -9.20 -14.10
C LYS A 48 -3.65 -9.61 -14.42
N THR A 49 -2.78 -9.74 -13.41
CA THR A 49 -1.38 -10.14 -13.62
C THR A 49 -1.30 -11.59 -14.09
N ALA A 50 -2.11 -12.48 -13.51
CA ALA A 50 -2.19 -13.87 -13.97
C ALA A 50 -2.66 -13.96 -15.43
N SER A 51 -3.59 -13.08 -15.86
CA SER A 51 -4.08 -13.05 -17.25
C SER A 51 -3.01 -12.67 -18.29
N ILE A 52 -1.91 -12.04 -17.86
CA ILE A 52 -0.75 -11.71 -18.71
C ILE A 52 0.46 -12.59 -18.42
N GLY A 53 0.28 -13.70 -17.70
CA GLY A 53 1.34 -14.68 -17.44
C GLY A 53 2.29 -14.33 -16.30
N ILE A 54 1.93 -13.39 -15.41
CA ILE A 54 2.74 -13.02 -14.25
C ILE A 54 2.07 -13.55 -12.96
N ASP A 55 2.72 -14.50 -12.29
CA ASP A 55 2.27 -15.01 -10.99
C ASP A 55 2.76 -14.10 -9.85
N VAL A 56 1.83 -13.37 -9.24
CA VAL A 56 2.09 -12.43 -8.15
C VAL A 56 1.78 -13.08 -6.81
N VAL A 57 2.73 -12.97 -5.88
CA VAL A 57 2.59 -13.43 -4.50
C VAL A 57 2.51 -12.23 -3.57
N ILE A 58 1.42 -12.14 -2.81
CA ILE A 58 1.30 -11.14 -1.75
C ILE A 58 2.10 -11.61 -0.53
N THR A 59 3.21 -10.93 -0.26
CA THR A 59 4.15 -11.27 0.81
C THR A 59 3.78 -10.60 2.12
N GLU A 60 3.06 -9.48 2.06
CA GLU A 60 2.59 -8.76 3.24
C GLU A 60 1.25 -8.07 3.01
N LYS A 61 0.46 -7.95 4.08
CA LYS A 61 -0.87 -7.31 4.07
C LYS A 61 -0.97 -6.34 5.24
N TRP A 62 -1.89 -6.59 6.16
CA TRP A 62 -1.93 -5.89 7.43
C TRP A 62 -0.75 -6.32 8.31
N ARG A 63 -0.09 -5.33 8.92
CA ARG A 63 1.07 -5.53 9.79
C ARG A 63 0.82 -4.85 11.13
N SER A 64 0.97 -5.57 12.24
CA SER A 64 0.82 -4.98 13.57
C SER A 64 1.89 -3.91 13.86
N ASN A 65 1.60 -2.97 14.76
CA ASN A 65 2.57 -1.97 15.21
C ASN A 65 3.82 -2.63 15.83
N GLU A 66 3.64 -3.73 16.57
CA GLU A 66 4.75 -4.50 17.14
C GLU A 66 5.66 -5.08 16.03
N ARG A 67 5.06 -5.65 14.98
CA ARG A 67 5.83 -6.18 13.85
C ARG A 67 6.53 -5.05 13.09
N GLN A 68 5.88 -3.90 12.92
CA GLN A 68 6.50 -2.74 12.29
C GLN A 68 7.70 -2.22 13.10
N ASN A 69 7.60 -2.16 14.43
CA ASN A 69 8.72 -1.79 15.30
C ASN A 69 9.89 -2.77 15.18
N LYS A 70 9.62 -4.07 15.04
CA LYS A 70 10.66 -5.08 14.78
C LYS A 70 11.37 -4.83 13.44
N LEU A 71 10.64 -4.47 12.39
CA LEU A 71 11.24 -4.11 11.10
C LEU A 71 12.05 -2.81 11.20
N TYR A 72 11.56 -1.81 11.94
CA TYR A 72 12.26 -0.56 12.18
C TYR A 72 13.57 -0.78 12.94
N ALA A 73 13.62 -1.72 13.88
CA ALA A 73 14.83 -2.05 14.64
C ALA A 73 15.98 -2.60 13.76
N GLN A 74 15.68 -3.23 12.62
CA GLN A 74 16.69 -3.81 11.73
C GLN A 74 17.63 -2.74 11.15
N GLY A 75 18.94 -3.02 11.20
CA GLY A 75 19.98 -2.09 10.78
C GLY A 75 20.16 -0.89 11.72
N ARG A 76 19.45 -0.84 12.85
CA ARG A 76 19.55 0.19 13.89
C ARG A 76 19.99 -0.42 15.22
N THR A 77 19.09 -1.15 15.87
CA THR A 77 19.31 -1.83 17.16
C THR A 77 19.44 -3.35 17.00
N GLU A 78 19.02 -3.89 15.86
CA GLU A 78 19.21 -5.29 15.48
C GLU A 78 20.03 -5.39 14.19
N ASN A 79 20.69 -6.53 13.99
CA ASN A 79 21.45 -6.80 12.77
C ASN A 79 20.51 -6.91 11.56
N GLY A 80 20.98 -6.47 10.39
CA GLY A 80 20.23 -6.53 9.13
C GLY A 80 20.33 -5.22 8.36
N ASN A 81 19.69 -5.18 7.20
CA ASN A 81 19.56 -3.96 6.42
C ASN A 81 18.38 -3.14 6.93
N ILE A 82 18.45 -1.81 6.80
CA ILE A 82 17.29 -0.95 7.02
C ILE A 82 16.26 -1.25 5.93
N VAL A 83 15.13 -1.84 6.33
CA VAL A 83 14.00 -2.18 5.44
C VAL A 83 12.84 -1.20 5.54
N THR A 84 12.85 -0.31 6.54
CA THR A 84 11.84 0.73 6.71
C THR A 84 12.35 1.90 7.54
N HIS A 85 11.76 3.08 7.30
CA HIS A 85 11.92 4.26 8.14
C HIS A 85 10.70 4.58 9.00
N ALA A 86 9.62 3.79 8.89
CA ALA A 86 8.39 3.99 9.65
C ALA A 86 8.38 3.15 10.94
N GLU A 87 8.07 3.78 12.07
CA GLU A 87 7.78 3.09 13.33
C GLU A 87 6.35 2.51 13.32
N GLY A 88 6.00 1.77 14.36
CA GLY A 88 4.66 1.21 14.53
C GLY A 88 3.60 2.29 14.61
N GLY A 89 2.63 2.25 13.70
CA GLY A 89 1.61 3.29 13.54
C GLY A 89 2.00 4.36 12.51
N GLU A 90 3.17 4.26 11.87
CA GLU A 90 3.62 5.18 10.83
C GLU A 90 3.60 4.58 9.42
N SER A 91 3.11 3.34 9.29
CA SER A 91 2.98 2.64 8.01
C SER A 91 1.51 2.38 7.65
N TYR A 92 1.15 2.53 6.38
CA TYR A 92 -0.17 2.17 5.87
C TYR A 92 -0.53 0.69 6.07
N HIS A 93 0.46 -0.21 6.21
CA HIS A 93 0.21 -1.60 6.60
C HIS A 93 -0.43 -1.71 8.00
N ASN A 94 -0.11 -0.80 8.93
CA ASN A 94 -0.70 -0.77 10.26
C ASN A 94 -2.20 -0.45 10.24
N TYR A 95 -2.65 0.15 9.14
CA TYR A 95 -4.03 0.54 8.90
C TYR A 95 -4.75 -0.38 7.91
N GLY A 96 -4.11 -1.45 7.44
CA GLY A 96 -4.69 -2.37 6.45
C GLY A 96 -4.87 -1.73 5.07
N LEU A 97 -4.07 -0.71 4.77
CA LEU A 97 -4.16 0.11 3.57
C LEU A 97 -3.01 -0.12 2.57
N ALA A 98 -2.18 -1.15 2.81
CA ALA A 98 -1.06 -1.49 1.96
C ALA A 98 -0.86 -3.01 1.87
N ILE A 99 -0.20 -3.42 0.79
CA ILE A 99 0.23 -4.78 0.51
C ILE A 99 1.66 -4.75 -0.05
N ASP A 100 2.44 -5.78 0.24
CA ASP A 100 3.71 -6.02 -0.46
C ASP A 100 3.55 -7.21 -1.40
N TYR A 101 4.17 -7.11 -2.58
CA TYR A 101 4.19 -8.20 -3.55
C TYR A 101 5.59 -8.64 -3.94
N ALA A 102 5.67 -9.87 -4.45
CA ALA A 102 6.80 -10.41 -5.17
C ALA A 102 6.27 -11.23 -6.37
N ILE A 103 7.17 -11.68 -7.22
CA ILE A 103 6.83 -12.52 -8.38
C ILE A 103 7.26 -13.95 -8.10
N ARG A 104 6.48 -14.93 -8.53
CA ARG A 104 6.84 -16.34 -8.51
C ARG A 104 7.09 -16.81 -9.94
N ASN A 105 8.17 -17.55 -10.15
CA ASN A 105 8.44 -18.17 -11.45
C ASN A 105 7.76 -19.55 -11.57
N GLU A 106 7.84 -20.14 -12.75
CA GLU A 106 7.26 -21.47 -13.06
C GLU A 106 7.80 -22.62 -12.19
N ASN A 107 8.93 -22.43 -11.51
CA ASN A 107 9.54 -23.40 -10.60
C ASN A 107 9.17 -23.15 -9.12
N ASP A 108 8.05 -22.45 -8.87
CA ASP A 108 7.57 -22.06 -7.54
C ASP A 108 8.55 -21.23 -6.69
N THR A 109 9.55 -20.60 -7.33
CA THR A 109 10.55 -19.80 -6.64
C THR A 109 10.13 -18.34 -6.60
N ILE A 110 10.18 -17.72 -5.42
CA ILE A 110 9.96 -16.28 -5.26
C ILE A 110 11.17 -15.51 -5.80
N ILE A 111 10.92 -14.65 -6.76
CA ILE A 111 11.90 -13.82 -7.43
C ILE A 111 11.89 -12.43 -6.81
N TRP A 112 13.07 -12.00 -6.36
CA TRP A 112 13.34 -10.65 -5.82
C TRP A 112 14.24 -9.87 -6.77
N ASN A 113 13.90 -9.86 -8.05
CA ASN A 113 14.65 -9.16 -9.10
C ASN A 113 13.71 -8.28 -9.92
N ILE A 114 13.85 -6.97 -9.77
CA ILE A 114 13.02 -5.98 -10.48
C ILE A 114 13.27 -5.95 -12.00
N SER A 115 14.31 -6.62 -12.49
CA SER A 115 14.60 -6.78 -13.93
C SER A 115 14.19 -8.14 -14.48
N TYR A 116 13.45 -8.93 -13.71
CA TYR A 116 12.89 -10.19 -14.17
C TYR A 116 11.81 -9.95 -15.22
N ASP A 117 11.87 -10.73 -16.30
CA ASP A 117 10.92 -10.81 -17.41
C ASP A 117 10.57 -12.30 -17.53
N GLY A 118 9.53 -12.71 -16.82
CA GLY A 118 9.10 -14.10 -16.70
C GLY A 118 8.11 -14.50 -17.78
N ASN A 119 7.32 -13.54 -18.26
CA ASN A 119 6.37 -13.75 -19.36
C ASN A 119 7.04 -13.66 -20.75
N ASN A 120 8.32 -13.26 -20.82
CA ASN A 120 9.16 -13.13 -22.02
C ASN A 120 8.59 -12.13 -23.05
N ASN A 121 7.92 -11.07 -22.59
CA ASN A 121 7.35 -10.05 -23.48
C ASN A 121 8.32 -8.88 -23.74
N GLY A 122 9.51 -8.88 -23.13
CA GLY A 122 10.52 -7.83 -23.25
C GLY A 122 10.35 -6.68 -22.26
N GLU A 123 9.33 -6.73 -21.41
CA GLU A 123 9.10 -5.82 -20.29
C GLU A 123 9.46 -6.47 -18.96
N LYS A 124 9.64 -5.67 -17.92
CA LYS A 124 9.98 -6.18 -16.60
C LYS A 124 8.70 -6.45 -15.85
N ASP A 125 8.42 -7.71 -15.53
CA ASP A 125 7.21 -8.15 -14.83
C ASP A 125 6.90 -7.27 -13.59
N TRP A 126 7.93 -6.90 -12.83
CA TRP A 126 7.78 -6.08 -11.62
C TRP A 126 7.13 -4.72 -11.93
N PHE A 127 7.50 -4.10 -13.05
CA PHE A 127 6.95 -2.81 -13.46
C PHE A 127 5.56 -2.98 -14.08
N GLU A 128 5.30 -4.06 -14.83
CA GLU A 128 3.97 -4.35 -15.34
C GLU A 128 2.95 -4.55 -14.20
N VAL A 129 3.32 -5.27 -13.14
CA VAL A 129 2.49 -5.43 -11.93
C VAL A 129 2.21 -4.07 -11.29
N ALA A 130 3.21 -3.20 -11.20
CA ALA A 130 3.05 -1.86 -10.65
C ALA A 130 2.12 -0.97 -11.49
N GLU A 131 2.22 -1.00 -12.83
CA GLU A 131 1.31 -0.25 -13.70
C GLU A 131 -0.13 -0.75 -13.57
N ILE A 132 -0.35 -2.07 -13.55
CA ILE A 132 -1.69 -2.64 -13.31
C ILE A 132 -2.22 -2.23 -11.93
N ALA A 133 -1.37 -2.22 -10.90
CA ALA A 133 -1.77 -1.79 -9.57
C ALA A 133 -2.17 -0.31 -9.55
N LYS A 134 -1.44 0.55 -10.26
CA LYS A 134 -1.77 1.98 -10.41
C LYS A 134 -3.11 2.18 -11.12
N ASP A 135 -3.38 1.44 -12.19
CA ASP A 135 -4.70 1.44 -12.86
C ASP A 135 -5.84 1.01 -11.93
N LEU A 136 -5.54 0.18 -10.94
CA LEU A 136 -6.50 -0.24 -9.90
C LEU A 136 -6.66 0.79 -8.77
N GLY A 137 -5.83 1.83 -8.73
CA GLY A 137 -5.86 2.91 -7.75
C GLY A 137 -4.86 2.79 -6.61
N PHE A 138 -3.86 1.90 -6.72
CA PHE A 138 -2.73 1.88 -5.80
C PHE A 138 -1.70 2.96 -6.16
N GLU A 139 -1.02 3.47 -5.15
CA GLU A 139 0.29 4.10 -5.30
C GLU A 139 1.37 3.03 -5.15
N TRP A 140 2.49 3.18 -5.88
CA TRP A 140 3.59 2.24 -5.85
C TRP A 140 4.85 2.83 -5.22
N GLY A 141 5.46 2.09 -4.29
CA GLY A 141 6.67 2.51 -3.58
C GLY A 141 7.92 2.63 -4.47
N GLY A 142 7.93 1.97 -5.64
CA GLY A 142 8.98 2.12 -6.65
C GLY A 142 9.05 3.52 -7.29
N ASP A 143 7.95 4.28 -7.23
CA ASP A 143 7.86 5.66 -7.74
C ASP A 143 8.31 6.71 -6.71
N TRP A 144 8.59 6.31 -5.47
CA TRP A 144 9.06 7.24 -4.44
C TRP A 144 10.43 7.85 -4.80
N ARG A 145 10.60 9.14 -4.51
CA ARG A 145 11.83 9.89 -4.83
C ARG A 145 13.04 9.40 -4.05
N ASN A 146 12.81 9.03 -2.79
CA ASN A 146 13.83 8.51 -1.87
C ASN A 146 13.32 7.20 -1.29
N PHE A 147 14.24 6.29 -0.95
CA PHE A 147 13.92 5.01 -0.33
C PHE A 147 12.85 4.22 -1.11
N LYS A 148 13.16 3.91 -2.36
CA LYS A 148 12.25 3.13 -3.23
C LYS A 148 11.97 1.77 -2.62
N ASP A 149 10.69 1.51 -2.40
CA ASP A 149 10.20 0.24 -1.87
C ASP A 149 9.43 -0.48 -2.98
N TYR A 150 10.15 -1.24 -3.80
CA TYR A 150 9.60 -1.86 -4.99
C TYR A 150 8.48 -2.88 -4.71
N PRO A 151 8.50 -3.67 -3.61
CA PRO A 151 7.36 -4.50 -3.22
C PRO A 151 6.09 -3.74 -2.84
N HIS A 152 6.19 -2.50 -2.36
CA HIS A 152 5.12 -1.83 -1.65
C HIS A 152 4.05 -1.21 -2.55
N LEU A 153 2.78 -1.50 -2.26
CA LEU A 153 1.60 -0.88 -2.86
C LEU A 153 0.67 -0.37 -1.76
N GLN A 154 0.15 0.86 -1.90
CA GLN A 154 -0.78 1.44 -0.91
C GLN A 154 -1.98 2.14 -1.54
N MET A 155 -3.07 2.24 -0.78
CA MET A 155 -4.19 3.13 -1.08
C MET A 155 -4.42 4.01 0.14
N ASP A 156 -4.02 5.28 0.08
CA ASP A 156 -4.11 6.19 1.22
C ASP A 156 -5.50 6.80 1.41
N PHE A 157 -6.35 6.74 0.39
CA PHE A 157 -7.67 7.39 0.34
C PHE A 157 -7.60 8.92 0.63
N GLY A 158 -6.46 9.53 0.35
CA GLY A 158 -6.16 10.93 0.69
C GLY A 158 -5.95 11.19 2.19
N LEU A 159 -5.78 10.15 3.02
CA LEU A 159 -5.52 10.26 4.44
C LEU A 159 -4.02 10.16 4.72
N SER A 160 -3.47 11.16 5.39
CA SER A 160 -2.13 11.10 5.95
C SER A 160 -2.05 10.13 7.14
N ILE A 161 -0.84 9.65 7.44
CA ILE A 161 -0.55 8.88 8.65
C ILE A 161 -1.05 9.59 9.92
N SER A 162 -0.85 10.91 10.04
CA SER A 162 -1.31 11.66 11.22
C SER A 162 -2.85 11.62 11.37
N GLN A 163 -3.59 11.70 10.27
CA GLN A 163 -5.06 11.54 10.29
C GLN A 163 -5.47 10.12 10.67
N LEU A 164 -4.73 9.11 10.19
CA LEU A 164 -4.95 7.72 10.59
C LEU A 164 -4.64 7.50 12.08
N GLN A 165 -3.59 8.14 12.60
CA GLN A 165 -3.26 8.12 14.04
C GLN A 165 -4.34 8.79 14.89
N SER A 166 -4.98 9.85 14.40
CA SER A 166 -6.08 10.53 15.11
C SER A 166 -7.44 9.80 15.03
N GLY A 167 -7.50 8.62 14.38
CA GLY A 167 -8.70 7.79 14.32
C GLY A 167 -9.54 7.92 13.05
N LEU A 168 -9.14 8.73 12.07
CA LEU A 168 -9.85 8.78 10.78
C LEU A 168 -9.61 7.49 10.00
N ARG A 169 -10.67 6.94 9.39
CA ARG A 169 -10.60 5.74 8.54
C ARG A 169 -11.38 5.97 7.24
N PRO A 170 -10.94 5.38 6.12
CA PRO A 170 -11.78 5.32 4.92
C PRO A 170 -13.02 4.46 5.20
N THR A 171 -14.12 4.80 4.56
CA THR A 171 -15.33 3.96 4.56
C THR A 171 -15.18 2.79 3.60
N ASN A 172 -16.03 1.77 3.79
CA ASN A 172 -16.02 0.58 2.93
C ASN A 172 -16.64 0.83 1.53
N GLU A 173 -17.10 2.05 1.24
CA GLU A 173 -17.76 2.36 -0.02
C GLU A 173 -16.73 2.73 -1.09
N ASP A 174 -16.69 1.95 -2.17
CA ASP A 174 -15.96 2.31 -3.39
C ASP A 174 -16.54 3.63 -3.92
N LYS A 175 -15.68 4.58 -4.31
CA LYS A 175 -16.11 5.76 -5.08
C LYS A 175 -16.94 5.26 -6.26
N LYS A 176 -18.24 5.55 -6.29
CA LYS A 176 -18.96 5.63 -7.56
C LYS A 176 -18.47 6.91 -8.19
N GLU A 177 -17.50 6.81 -9.09
CA GLU A 177 -17.22 7.91 -10.01
C GLU A 177 -18.49 8.09 -10.84
N GLU A 178 -19.18 9.22 -10.62
CA GLU A 178 -20.23 9.73 -11.52
C GLU A 178 -19.60 10.34 -12.78
#